data_AF-D2JGC1-F1
#
_entry.id   AF-D2JGC1-F1
#
_cell.length_a   1.000
_cell.length_b   1.000
_cell.length_c   1.000
_cell.angle_alpha   90.00
_cell.angle_beta   90.00
_cell.angle_gamma   90.00
#
_symmetry.space_group_name_H-M   'P 1'
#
loop_
_entity.id
_entity.type
_entity.pdbx_description
1 polymer ?
#
loop_
_entity_poly.entity_id
_entity_poly.type
_entity_poly.pdbx_seq_one_letter_code
_entity_poly.pdbx_strand_id
1 'polypeptide(L)'
;MNYMKKYTEKKQRNQVFQNFIKRHIGENQMDLVENCNTFLSFVTNRRMDKKKLYKSNPCKNRFCPMCAWRKARKDALGLSLMMQHIKQAEDKQFIFLTLTTPNVTSEHLESEIKHYNQSFRRLSNRKHFKSIAKGYVRKLEITYNKKRDDYNPHFHVLIAVNKSYFKDTKAYITQKEWLEMWRDVTGNSEITQVHIQKVKQNNKVLLQSKKI
;
A
#
# COMPACT_ATOMS: atom_id res chain seq x y z
N MET A 1 25.30 6.85 -30.31
CA MET A 1 24.47 5.62 -30.30
C MET A 1 23.77 5.52 -28.94
N ASN A 2 22.46 5.80 -28.89
CA ASN A 2 21.76 6.16 -27.66
C ASN A 2 21.27 4.89 -26.90
N TYR A 3 22.12 4.34 -26.01
CA TYR A 3 21.85 3.14 -25.19
C TYR A 3 20.64 3.26 -24.24
N MET A 4 20.03 4.45 -24.12
CA MET A 4 18.90 4.72 -23.24
C MET A 4 17.55 4.11 -23.69
N LYS A 5 17.45 3.53 -24.90
CA LYS A 5 16.18 3.00 -25.44
C LYS A 5 15.71 1.67 -24.84
N LYS A 6 16.45 1.02 -23.93
CA LYS A 6 16.13 -0.34 -23.43
C LYS A 6 15.74 -0.43 -21.94
N TYR A 7 15.63 0.69 -21.23
CA TYR A 7 15.24 0.66 -19.81
C TYR A 7 13.74 0.63 -19.61
N THR A 8 13.31 -0.19 -18.65
CA THR A 8 11.92 -0.17 -18.17
C THR A 8 11.61 1.20 -17.54
N GLU A 9 10.34 1.60 -17.57
CA GLU A 9 9.86 2.86 -16.97
C GLU A 9 10.34 3.04 -15.52
N LYS A 10 10.38 1.94 -14.75
CA LYS A 10 10.84 1.97 -13.35
C LYS A 10 12.33 2.26 -13.22
N LYS A 11 13.16 1.81 -14.16
CA LYS A 11 14.59 2.12 -14.20
C LYS A 11 14.82 3.56 -14.68
N GLN A 12 14.01 4.08 -15.59
CA GLN A 12 14.02 5.52 -15.95
C GLN A 12 13.69 6.39 -14.72
N ARG A 13 12.67 6.03 -13.93
CA ARG A 13 12.37 6.71 -12.66
C ARG A 13 13.51 6.61 -11.63
N ASN A 14 14.29 5.52 -11.64
CA ASN A 14 15.48 5.42 -10.79
C ASN A 14 16.58 6.42 -11.19
N GLN A 15 16.72 6.77 -12.48
CA GLN A 15 17.64 7.83 -12.92
C GLN A 15 17.20 9.19 -12.40
N VAL A 16 15.90 9.49 -12.45
CA VAL A 16 15.36 10.72 -11.86
C VAL A 16 15.58 10.75 -10.33
N PHE A 17 15.38 9.60 -9.65
CA PHE A 17 15.61 9.46 -8.22
C PHE A 17 17.06 9.77 -7.80
N GLN A 18 18.06 9.43 -8.63
CA GLN A 18 19.47 9.73 -8.36
C GLN A 18 19.70 11.22 -8.09
N ASN A 19 19.07 12.09 -8.87
CA ASN A 19 19.20 13.55 -8.72
C ASN A 19 18.68 14.05 -7.37
N PHE A 20 17.60 13.45 -6.87
CA PHE A 20 16.99 13.83 -5.60
C PHE A 20 17.76 13.29 -4.39
N ILE A 21 18.24 12.05 -4.48
CA ILE A 21 18.83 11.37 -3.31
C ILE A 21 20.31 11.71 -3.09
N LYS A 22 21.03 12.18 -4.12
CA LYS A 22 22.49 12.42 -4.08
C LYS A 22 22.95 13.26 -2.88
N ARG A 23 22.16 14.25 -2.45
CA ARG A 23 22.49 15.12 -1.31
C ARG A 23 22.21 14.49 0.05
N HIS A 24 21.58 13.33 0.10
CA HIS A 24 21.09 12.68 1.31
C HIS A 24 21.77 11.34 1.60
N ILE A 25 22.68 10.87 0.75
CA ILE A 25 23.38 9.59 0.90
C ILE A 25 24.86 9.72 0.56
N GLY A 26 25.71 8.88 1.15
CA GLY A 26 27.14 8.84 0.85
C GLY A 26 27.47 8.13 -0.47
N GLU A 27 28.72 8.28 -0.93
CA GLU A 27 29.21 7.78 -2.22
C GLU A 27 28.98 6.27 -2.43
N ASN A 28 29.29 5.45 -1.41
CA ASN A 28 29.06 4.00 -1.47
C ASN A 28 27.59 3.64 -1.73
N GLN A 29 26.66 4.37 -1.11
CA GLN A 29 25.23 4.12 -1.34
C GLN A 29 24.77 4.68 -2.69
N MET A 30 25.39 5.77 -3.14
CA MET A 30 25.12 6.35 -4.45
C MET A 30 25.50 5.39 -5.57
N ASP A 31 26.67 4.75 -5.50
CA ASP A 31 27.09 3.71 -6.44
C ASP A 31 26.05 2.58 -6.53
N LEU A 32 25.56 2.10 -5.38
CA LEU A 32 24.49 1.10 -5.35
C LEU A 32 23.20 1.59 -6.02
N VAL A 33 22.82 2.85 -5.84
CA VAL A 33 21.61 3.46 -6.43
C VAL A 33 21.74 3.58 -7.95
N GLU A 34 22.92 3.95 -8.45
CA GLU A 34 23.23 4.03 -9.88
C GLU A 34 23.18 2.65 -10.53
N ASN A 35 23.84 1.69 -9.89
CA ASN A 35 23.93 0.30 -10.33
C ASN A 35 22.70 -0.55 -9.97
N CYS A 36 21.66 0.02 -9.37
CA CYS A 36 20.51 -0.74 -8.91
C CYS A 36 19.80 -1.50 -10.06
N ASN A 37 19.69 -2.83 -9.93
CA ASN A 37 19.10 -3.74 -10.92
C ASN A 37 19.72 -3.67 -12.32
N THR A 38 20.99 -3.30 -12.45
CA THR A 38 21.75 -3.48 -13.70
C THR A 38 22.12 -4.94 -13.95
N PHE A 39 22.18 -5.75 -12.89
CA PHE A 39 22.42 -7.19 -12.95
C PHE A 39 21.17 -7.97 -12.51
N LEU A 40 20.74 -8.92 -13.35
CA LEU A 40 19.63 -9.84 -13.08
C LEU A 40 20.06 -11.25 -13.52
N SER A 41 19.86 -12.23 -12.64
CA SER A 41 20.10 -13.65 -12.91
C SER A 41 18.82 -14.44 -12.69
N PHE A 42 18.49 -15.31 -13.64
CA PHE A 42 17.25 -16.07 -13.67
C PHE A 42 17.55 -17.56 -13.60
N VAL A 43 16.77 -18.28 -12.80
CA VAL A 43 16.66 -19.74 -12.89
C VAL A 43 15.59 -20.05 -13.92
N THR A 44 15.81 -21.10 -14.69
CA THR A 44 14.97 -21.46 -15.82
C THR A 44 14.76 -22.96 -15.89
N ASN A 45 13.66 -23.38 -16.48
CA ASN A 45 13.48 -24.79 -16.82
C ASN A 45 14.35 -25.17 -18.04
N ARG A 46 14.48 -26.48 -18.31
CA ARG A 46 15.27 -27.00 -19.45
C ARG A 46 14.85 -26.42 -20.80
N ARG A 47 13.57 -26.08 -20.97
CA ARG A 47 13.00 -25.51 -22.21
C ARG A 47 13.20 -24.00 -22.36
N MET A 48 13.73 -23.32 -21.35
CA MET A 48 14.00 -21.87 -21.37
C MET A 48 12.78 -20.94 -21.50
N ASP A 49 11.56 -21.49 -21.48
CA ASP A 49 10.29 -20.75 -21.63
C ASP A 49 9.75 -20.20 -20.31
N LYS A 50 10.18 -20.79 -19.18
CA LYS A 50 9.83 -20.31 -17.84
C LYS A 50 11.07 -19.86 -17.11
N LYS A 51 11.11 -18.57 -16.79
CA LYS A 51 12.20 -17.93 -16.05
C LYS A 51 11.65 -17.43 -14.74
N LYS A 52 12.45 -17.57 -13.69
CA LYS A 52 12.20 -16.99 -12.36
C LYS A 52 13.42 -16.20 -11.95
N LEU A 53 13.23 -14.92 -11.63
CA LEU A 53 14.31 -14.09 -11.08
C LEU A 53 14.89 -14.71 -9.79
N TYR A 54 16.17 -15.03 -9.82
CA TYR A 54 16.90 -15.67 -8.72
C TYR A 54 17.76 -14.68 -7.95
N LYS A 55 18.61 -13.92 -8.65
CA LYS A 55 19.52 -12.95 -8.05
C LYS A 55 19.48 -11.62 -8.80
N SER A 56 19.74 -10.54 -8.06
CA SER A 56 19.83 -9.18 -8.58
C SER A 56 20.64 -8.31 -7.64
N ASN A 57 21.07 -7.13 -8.09
CA ASN A 57 21.78 -6.12 -7.28
C ASN A 57 20.87 -4.92 -6.90
N PRO A 58 19.95 -5.05 -5.92
CA PRO A 58 19.16 -3.91 -5.46
C PRO A 58 19.97 -2.98 -4.56
N CYS A 59 19.77 -1.66 -4.67
CA CYS A 59 20.35 -0.69 -3.74
C CYS A 59 19.73 -0.70 -2.34
N LYS A 60 18.58 -1.37 -2.18
CA LYS A 60 17.80 -1.50 -0.93
C LYS A 60 17.30 -0.17 -0.32
N ASN A 61 17.53 0.97 -0.97
CA ASN A 61 16.98 2.24 -0.54
C ASN A 61 15.44 2.24 -0.70
N ARG A 62 14.72 2.64 0.36
CA ARG A 62 13.24 2.63 0.42
C ARG A 62 12.56 3.55 -0.61
N PHE A 63 13.26 4.59 -1.05
CA PHE A 63 12.75 5.57 -2.02
C PHE A 63 13.13 5.22 -3.46
N CYS A 64 14.02 4.24 -3.66
CA CYS A 64 14.34 3.76 -5.00
C CYS A 64 13.11 3.11 -5.65
N PRO A 65 12.62 3.61 -6.80
CA PRO A 65 11.40 3.11 -7.44
C PRO A 65 11.45 1.61 -7.77
N MET A 66 12.63 1.10 -8.13
CA MET A 66 12.85 -0.33 -8.37
C MET A 66 12.72 -1.16 -7.10
N CYS A 67 13.39 -0.75 -6.02
CA CYS A 67 13.39 -1.50 -4.76
C CYS A 67 12.03 -1.43 -4.06
N ALA A 68 11.41 -0.23 -4.02
CA ALA A 68 10.09 -0.02 -3.46
C ALA A 68 9.03 -0.88 -4.15
N TRP A 69 9.05 -0.94 -5.49
CA TRP A 69 8.12 -1.77 -6.25
C TRP A 69 8.30 -3.27 -5.97
N ARG A 70 9.56 -3.75 -5.92
CA ARG A 70 9.83 -5.16 -5.60
C ARG A 70 9.39 -5.52 -4.19
N LYS A 71 9.60 -4.63 -3.21
CA LYS A 71 9.12 -4.80 -1.84
C LYS A 71 7.60 -4.85 -1.80
N ALA A 72 6.92 -3.91 -2.45
CA ALA A 72 5.47 -3.87 -2.53
C ALA A 72 4.86 -5.16 -3.12
N ARG A 73 5.49 -5.75 -4.15
CA ARG A 73 5.04 -7.04 -4.72
C ARG A 73 5.23 -8.21 -3.76
N LYS A 74 6.35 -8.25 -3.03
CA LYS A 74 6.58 -9.28 -2.00
C LYS A 74 5.57 -9.16 -0.86
N ASP A 75 5.30 -7.93 -0.42
CA ASP A 75 4.33 -7.67 0.65
C ASP A 75 2.91 -8.00 0.23
N ALA A 76 2.52 -7.67 -1.00
CA ALA A 76 1.23 -8.05 -1.56
C ALA A 76 1.05 -9.58 -1.64
N LEU A 77 2.11 -10.32 -1.99
CA LEU A 77 2.08 -11.79 -1.99
C LEU A 77 1.96 -12.35 -0.57
N GLY A 78 2.73 -11.83 0.38
CA GLY A 78 2.62 -12.25 1.78
C GLY A 78 1.21 -11.98 2.33
N LEU A 79 0.67 -10.80 2.07
CA LEU A 79 -0.68 -10.42 2.46
C LEU A 79 -1.74 -11.32 1.83
N SER A 80 -1.63 -11.65 0.54
CA SER A 80 -2.61 -12.52 -0.12
C SER A 80 -2.62 -13.94 0.45
N LEU A 81 -1.45 -14.47 0.81
CA LEU A 81 -1.33 -15.78 1.47
C LEU A 81 -1.94 -15.76 2.87
N MET A 82 -1.65 -14.73 3.68
CA MET A 82 -2.26 -14.58 5.01
C MET A 82 -3.78 -14.44 4.93
N MET A 83 -4.29 -13.63 3.99
CA MET A 83 -5.73 -13.49 3.75
C MET A 83 -6.37 -14.81 3.35
N GLN A 84 -5.72 -15.60 2.49
CA GLN A 84 -6.22 -16.91 2.09
C GLN A 84 -6.28 -17.86 3.28
N HIS A 85 -5.24 -17.90 4.11
CA HIS A 85 -5.22 -18.74 5.31
C HIS A 85 -6.31 -18.35 6.30
N ILE A 86 -6.42 -17.07 6.67
CA ILE A 86 -7.47 -16.56 7.58
C ILE A 86 -8.87 -16.87 7.04
N LYS A 87 -9.07 -16.82 5.73
CA LYS A 87 -10.36 -17.19 5.13
C LYS A 87 -10.65 -18.69 5.25
N GLN A 88 -9.65 -19.55 5.04
CA GLN A 88 -9.83 -21.00 4.97
C GLN A 88 -9.82 -21.66 6.36
N ALA A 89 -8.93 -21.24 7.25
CA ALA A 89 -8.74 -21.83 8.57
C ALA A 89 -9.63 -21.17 9.64
N GLU A 90 -9.80 -19.84 9.59
CA GLU A 90 -10.53 -19.08 10.64
C GLU A 90 -11.96 -18.68 10.23
N ASP A 91 -12.41 -19.13 9.05
CA ASP A 91 -13.70 -18.81 8.41
C ASP A 91 -14.07 -17.31 8.48
N LYS A 92 -13.10 -16.44 8.21
CA LYS A 92 -13.30 -14.97 8.19
C LYS A 92 -13.50 -14.41 6.79
N GLN A 93 -14.10 -13.21 6.74
CA GLN A 93 -14.20 -12.39 5.54
C GLN A 93 -13.42 -11.10 5.69
N PHE A 94 -13.26 -10.37 4.59
CA PHE A 94 -12.52 -9.11 4.56
C PHE A 94 -13.36 -7.96 4.03
N ILE A 95 -13.25 -6.82 4.70
CA ILE A 95 -13.73 -5.53 4.22
C ILE A 95 -12.53 -4.63 3.92
N PHE A 96 -12.68 -3.79 2.91
CA PHE A 96 -11.71 -2.78 2.55
C PHE A 96 -12.31 -1.40 2.78
N LEU A 97 -11.72 -0.66 3.72
CA LEU A 97 -12.13 0.66 4.13
C LEU A 97 -11.06 1.66 3.68
N THR A 98 -11.47 2.70 2.95
CA THR A 98 -10.66 3.86 2.63
C THR A 98 -11.15 5.04 3.46
N LEU A 99 -10.28 5.55 4.34
CA LEU A 99 -10.50 6.76 5.12
C LEU A 99 -9.73 7.89 4.45
N THR A 100 -10.45 8.87 3.92
CA THR A 100 -9.87 10.04 3.28
C THR A 100 -9.91 11.26 4.18
N THR A 101 -9.28 12.31 3.71
CA THR A 101 -9.05 13.57 4.41
C THR A 101 -9.27 14.72 3.43
N PRO A 102 -9.42 15.96 3.90
CA PRO A 102 -9.25 17.12 3.03
C PRO A 102 -7.83 17.18 2.47
N ASN A 103 -7.67 17.90 1.37
CA ASN A 103 -6.36 18.21 0.82
C ASN A 103 -5.66 19.24 1.72
N VAL A 104 -4.33 19.12 1.84
CA VAL A 104 -3.48 20.02 2.62
C VAL A 104 -2.28 20.45 1.79
N THR A 105 -1.72 21.62 2.11
CA THR A 105 -0.47 22.09 1.53
C THR A 105 0.71 21.26 2.03
N SER A 106 1.88 21.40 1.38
CA SER A 106 3.10 20.70 1.81
C SER A 106 3.49 21.01 3.27
N GLU A 107 3.28 22.25 3.72
CA GLU A 107 3.64 22.71 5.06
C GLU A 107 2.83 22.01 6.16
N HIS A 108 1.56 21.73 5.89
CA HIS A 108 0.65 21.08 6.84
C HIS A 108 0.63 19.55 6.72
N LEU A 109 1.27 18.97 5.71
CA LEU A 109 1.20 17.54 5.43
C LEU A 109 1.67 16.68 6.61
N GLU A 110 2.78 17.06 7.26
CA GLU A 110 3.33 16.28 8.36
C GLU A 110 2.42 16.30 9.60
N SER A 111 1.95 17.50 10.00
CA SER A 111 1.02 17.65 11.12
C SER A 111 -0.28 16.88 10.86
N GLU A 112 -0.76 16.93 9.62
CA GLU A 112 -1.98 16.26 9.22
C GLU A 112 -1.84 14.73 9.28
N ILE A 113 -0.72 14.17 8.82
CA ILE A 113 -0.41 12.74 8.96
C ILE A 113 -0.34 12.33 10.45
N LYS A 114 0.26 13.14 11.32
CA LYS A 114 0.32 12.87 12.77
C LYS A 114 -1.07 12.84 13.38
N HIS A 115 -1.88 13.86 13.10
CA HIS A 115 -3.28 13.94 13.53
C HIS A 115 -4.08 12.72 13.09
N TYR A 116 -3.99 12.34 11.82
CA TYR A 116 -4.75 11.19 11.31
C TYR A 116 -4.29 9.84 11.84
N ASN A 117 -3.00 9.65 12.11
CA ASN A 117 -2.55 8.46 12.82
C ASN A 117 -3.16 8.37 14.23
N GLN A 118 -3.26 9.50 14.94
CA GLN A 118 -3.92 9.55 16.24
C GLN A 118 -5.42 9.29 16.13
N SER A 119 -6.09 9.90 15.14
CA SER A 119 -7.52 9.69 14.87
C SER A 119 -7.82 8.23 14.53
N PHE A 120 -7.00 7.57 13.71
CA PHE A 120 -7.13 6.14 13.45
C PHE A 120 -6.91 5.30 14.71
N ARG A 121 -5.96 5.67 15.57
CA ARG A 121 -5.77 5.02 16.88
C ARG A 121 -7.01 5.17 17.76
N ARG A 122 -7.68 6.33 17.75
CA ARG A 122 -8.96 6.52 18.47
C ARG A 122 -10.06 5.65 17.86
N LEU A 123 -10.19 5.61 16.53
CA LEU A 123 -11.18 4.80 15.82
C LEU A 123 -11.03 3.31 16.13
N SER A 124 -9.82 2.78 15.98
CA SER A 124 -9.50 1.38 16.25
C SER A 124 -9.66 0.98 17.72
N ASN A 125 -9.68 1.96 18.63
CA ASN A 125 -9.94 1.72 20.05
C ASN A 125 -11.41 1.77 20.46
N ARG A 126 -12.31 2.23 19.58
CA ARG A 126 -13.75 2.25 19.85
C ARG A 126 -14.29 0.83 20.03
N LYS A 127 -15.26 0.69 20.94
CA LYS A 127 -15.93 -0.59 21.23
C LYS A 127 -16.48 -1.23 19.95
N HIS A 128 -17.13 -0.43 19.10
CA HIS A 128 -17.75 -0.92 17.87
C HIS A 128 -16.71 -1.41 16.85
N PHE A 129 -15.58 -0.73 16.70
CA PHE A 129 -14.49 -1.20 15.83
C PHE A 129 -13.91 -2.52 16.35
N LYS A 130 -13.65 -2.61 17.66
CA LYS A 130 -13.08 -3.80 18.31
C LYS A 130 -14.01 -5.01 18.27
N SER A 131 -15.33 -4.82 18.32
CA SER A 131 -16.27 -5.93 18.26
C SER A 131 -16.24 -6.63 16.90
N ILE A 132 -16.10 -5.85 15.81
CA ILE A 132 -16.13 -6.36 14.44
C ILE A 132 -14.76 -6.81 13.92
N ALA A 133 -13.69 -6.08 14.25
CA ALA A 133 -12.38 -6.26 13.66
C ALA A 133 -11.60 -7.35 14.40
N LYS A 134 -11.38 -8.49 13.75
CA LYS A 134 -10.53 -9.58 14.26
C LYS A 134 -9.04 -9.36 14.02
N GLY A 135 -8.74 -8.37 13.21
CA GLY A 135 -7.39 -7.93 12.85
C GLY A 135 -7.49 -7.01 11.64
N TYR A 136 -6.47 -6.18 11.42
CA TYR A 136 -6.42 -5.33 10.24
C TYR A 136 -4.98 -5.05 9.80
N VAL A 137 -4.84 -4.72 8.52
CA VAL A 137 -3.63 -4.13 7.95
C VAL A 137 -4.02 -2.75 7.44
N ARG A 138 -3.19 -1.74 7.71
CA ARG A 138 -3.39 -0.37 7.22
C ARG A 138 -2.19 0.11 6.41
N LYS A 139 -2.44 0.93 5.41
CA LYS A 139 -1.43 1.64 4.63
C LYS A 139 -1.83 3.11 4.51
N LEU A 140 -0.89 4.01 4.81
CA LEU A 140 -1.00 5.42 4.47
C LEU A 140 -0.56 5.61 3.02
N GLU A 141 -1.38 6.29 2.24
CA GLU A 141 -1.10 6.71 0.89
C GLU A 141 -1.30 8.22 0.77
N ILE A 142 -0.48 8.88 -0.02
CA ILE A 142 -0.53 10.33 -0.22
C ILE A 142 -0.59 10.56 -1.72
N THR A 143 -1.69 11.15 -2.17
CA THR A 143 -1.84 11.59 -3.57
C THR A 143 -1.45 13.05 -3.68
N TYR A 144 -0.68 13.41 -4.71
CA TYR A 144 -0.29 14.79 -5.00
C TYR A 144 -1.05 15.32 -6.21
N ASN A 145 -1.65 16.52 -6.08
CA ASN A 145 -2.30 17.22 -7.18
C ASN A 145 -1.44 18.38 -7.66
N LYS A 146 -0.80 18.23 -8.82
CA LYS A 146 0.09 19.25 -9.41
C LYS A 146 -0.61 20.58 -9.74
N LYS A 147 -1.91 20.59 -10.03
CA LYS A 147 -2.62 21.84 -10.42
C LYS A 147 -2.91 22.74 -9.23
N ARG A 148 -3.18 22.14 -8.06
CA ARG A 148 -3.50 22.86 -6.81
C ARG A 148 -2.33 22.91 -5.84
N ASP A 149 -1.25 22.19 -6.16
CA ASP A 149 -0.07 21.99 -5.32
C ASP A 149 -0.41 21.49 -3.91
N ASP A 150 -1.35 20.55 -3.84
CA ASP A 150 -1.85 20.00 -2.59
C ASP A 150 -1.71 18.48 -2.52
N TYR A 151 -1.82 17.97 -1.29
CA TYR A 151 -1.63 16.58 -0.94
C TYR A 151 -2.87 16.03 -0.28
N ASN A 152 -3.22 14.80 -0.60
CA ASN A 152 -4.34 14.09 0.00
C ASN A 152 -3.86 12.80 0.68
N PRO A 153 -3.56 12.84 2.00
CA PRO A 153 -3.29 11.64 2.76
C PRO A 153 -4.57 10.82 2.94
N HIS A 154 -4.49 9.51 2.77
CA HIS A 154 -5.62 8.62 3.04
C HIS A 154 -5.15 7.25 3.51
N PHE A 155 -5.96 6.60 4.34
CA PHE A 155 -5.70 5.24 4.78
C PHE A 155 -6.47 4.24 3.94
N HIS A 156 -5.78 3.21 3.50
CA HIS A 156 -6.38 1.96 3.06
C HIS A 156 -6.28 0.94 4.19
N VAL A 157 -7.41 0.42 4.63
CA VAL A 157 -7.52 -0.48 5.77
C VAL A 157 -8.23 -1.76 5.32
N LEU A 158 -7.50 -2.86 5.37
CA LEU A 158 -8.05 -4.20 5.17
C LEU A 158 -8.37 -4.80 6.53
N ILE A 159 -9.64 -5.09 6.79
CA ILE A 159 -10.11 -5.56 8.10
C ILE A 159 -10.68 -6.97 7.95
N ALA A 160 -10.21 -7.89 8.80
CA ALA A 160 -10.78 -9.22 8.94
C ALA A 160 -12.02 -9.14 9.86
N VAL A 161 -13.14 -9.68 9.38
CA VAL A 161 -14.43 -9.68 10.07
C VAL A 161 -15.04 -11.08 10.07
N ASN A 162 -15.99 -11.32 10.97
CA ASN A 162 -16.77 -12.56 10.95
C ASN A 162 -17.54 -12.70 9.63
N LYS A 163 -17.74 -13.94 9.17
CA LYS A 163 -18.50 -14.23 7.94
C LYS A 163 -19.93 -13.73 7.97
N SER A 164 -20.52 -13.65 9.16
CA SER A 164 -21.86 -13.10 9.42
C SER A 164 -21.93 -11.58 9.32
N TYR A 165 -20.82 -10.85 9.21
CA TYR A 165 -20.77 -9.38 9.30
C TYR A 165 -21.80 -8.67 8.42
N PHE A 166 -22.02 -9.14 7.19
CA PHE A 166 -22.99 -8.52 6.26
C PHE A 166 -24.45 -8.90 6.50
N LYS A 167 -24.73 -9.79 7.45
CA LYS A 167 -26.07 -10.27 7.80
C LYS A 167 -26.44 -9.93 9.24
N ASP A 168 -25.46 -9.71 10.10
CA ASP A 168 -25.62 -9.38 11.50
C ASP A 168 -25.86 -7.88 11.68
N THR A 169 -27.11 -7.49 11.90
CA THR A 169 -27.51 -6.09 12.06
C THR A 169 -26.91 -5.41 13.30
N LYS A 170 -26.44 -6.18 14.29
CA LYS A 170 -25.78 -5.63 15.49
C LYS A 170 -24.30 -5.34 15.25
N ALA A 171 -23.69 -6.00 14.27
CA ALA A 171 -22.28 -5.88 13.95
C ALA A 171 -22.03 -5.08 12.66
N TYR A 172 -22.98 -5.07 11.73
CA TYR A 172 -22.81 -4.40 10.45
C TYR A 172 -22.74 -2.88 10.62
N ILE A 173 -21.68 -2.28 10.07
CA ILE A 173 -21.49 -0.83 10.04
C ILE A 173 -21.67 -0.34 8.61
N THR A 174 -22.66 0.52 8.43
CA THR A 174 -22.96 1.19 7.16
C THR A 174 -21.87 2.21 6.80
N GLN A 175 -21.80 2.60 5.53
CA GLN A 175 -20.88 3.63 5.09
C GLN A 175 -21.11 4.98 5.79
N LYS A 176 -22.37 5.31 6.10
CA LYS A 176 -22.74 6.52 6.84
C LYS A 176 -22.18 6.49 8.26
N GLU A 177 -22.36 5.38 8.99
CA GLU A 177 -21.80 5.23 10.34
C GLU A 177 -20.27 5.25 10.34
N TRP A 178 -19.62 4.68 9.33
CA TRP A 178 -18.16 4.81 9.17
C TRP A 178 -17.73 6.26 8.97
N LEU A 179 -18.45 7.02 8.16
CA LEU A 179 -18.18 8.44 7.93
C LEU A 179 -18.33 9.24 9.23
N GLU A 180 -19.43 9.03 9.96
CA GLU A 180 -19.70 9.71 11.23
C GLU A 180 -18.64 9.38 12.29
N MET A 181 -18.30 8.09 12.46
CA MET A 181 -17.21 7.71 13.36
C MET A 181 -15.88 8.32 12.96
N TRP A 182 -15.60 8.42 11.65
CA TRP A 182 -14.35 9.02 11.18
C TRP A 182 -14.30 10.51 11.47
N ARG A 183 -15.36 11.26 11.10
CA ARG A 183 -15.51 12.70 11.42
C ARG A 183 -15.33 12.98 12.90
N ASP A 184 -15.94 12.15 13.74
CA ASP A 184 -15.90 12.28 15.20
C ASP A 184 -14.48 12.06 15.76
N VAL A 185 -13.77 10.99 15.35
CA VAL A 185 -12.39 10.79 15.84
C VAL A 185 -11.39 11.83 15.33
N THR A 186 -11.64 12.38 14.14
CA THR A 186 -10.80 13.43 13.55
C THR A 186 -11.18 14.82 14.05
N GLY A 187 -12.38 15.00 14.61
CA GLY A 187 -12.94 16.32 14.93
C GLY A 187 -13.13 17.19 13.68
N ASN A 188 -13.50 16.59 12.54
CA ASN A 188 -13.58 17.30 11.25
C ASN A 188 -14.87 16.93 10.51
N SER A 189 -15.84 17.86 10.50
CA SER A 189 -17.12 17.72 9.81
C SER A 189 -17.01 17.79 8.28
N GLU A 190 -15.96 18.43 7.75
CA GLU A 190 -15.76 18.68 6.32
C GLU A 190 -15.40 17.43 5.52
N ILE A 191 -15.06 16.32 6.20
CA ILE A 191 -14.82 15.05 5.52
C ILE A 191 -16.15 14.59 4.92
N THR A 192 -16.28 14.51 3.60
CA THR A 192 -17.57 14.22 2.94
C THR A 192 -17.80 12.75 2.64
N GLN A 193 -16.75 11.93 2.63
CA GLN A 193 -16.85 10.55 2.18
C GLN A 193 -15.85 9.62 2.86
N VAL A 194 -16.26 8.37 2.98
CA VAL A 194 -15.39 7.21 3.19
C VAL A 194 -15.83 6.15 2.19
N HIS A 195 -14.95 5.24 1.81
CA HIS A 195 -15.32 4.14 0.91
C HIS A 195 -15.19 2.83 1.64
N ILE A 196 -16.25 2.02 1.67
CA ILE A 196 -16.22 0.67 2.23
C ILE A 196 -16.74 -0.34 1.21
N GLN A 197 -16.03 -1.46 1.08
CA GLN A 197 -16.45 -2.55 0.21
C GLN A 197 -16.08 -3.91 0.76
N LYS A 198 -16.90 -4.92 0.43
CA LYS A 198 -16.53 -6.32 0.59
C LYS A 198 -15.40 -6.68 -0.36
N VAL A 199 -14.35 -7.31 0.14
CA VAL A 199 -13.28 -7.83 -0.73
C VAL A 199 -13.81 -9.03 -1.50
N LYS A 200 -14.01 -8.87 -2.81
CA LYS A 200 -14.36 -9.96 -3.73
C LYS A 200 -13.08 -10.69 -4.17
N GLN A 201 -13.17 -12.01 -4.34
CA GLN A 201 -12.06 -12.76 -4.94
C GLN A 201 -11.94 -12.42 -6.42
N ASN A 202 -10.79 -11.88 -6.82
CA ASN A 202 -10.31 -12.05 -8.18
C ASN A 202 -9.25 -13.16 -8.14
N ASN A 203 -9.59 -14.35 -8.66
CA ASN A 203 -8.66 -15.47 -8.85
C ASN A 203 -7.44 -15.12 -9.73
N LYS A 204 -7.40 -13.92 -10.33
CA LYS A 204 -6.31 -13.44 -11.19
C LYS A 204 -5.08 -12.89 -10.44
N VAL A 205 -5.18 -12.52 -9.16
CA VAL A 205 -4.01 -11.97 -8.42
C VAL A 205 -2.92 -13.04 -8.22
N LEU A 206 -3.29 -14.31 -8.17
CA LEU A 206 -2.36 -15.46 -8.08
C LEU A 206 -1.59 -15.76 -9.38
N LEU A 207 -2.01 -15.21 -10.53
CA LEU A 207 -1.38 -15.48 -11.83
C LEU A 207 -0.36 -14.41 -12.25
N GLN A 208 -0.46 -13.18 -11.73
CA GLN A 208 0.54 -12.13 -12.02
C GLN A 208 1.80 -12.23 -11.13
N SER A 209 1.73 -13.01 -10.03
CA SER A 209 2.90 -13.40 -9.23
C SER A 209 3.67 -14.58 -9.83
N LYS A 210 3.09 -15.33 -10.79
CA LYS A 210 3.76 -16.40 -11.55
C LYS A 210 4.56 -15.89 -12.76
N LYS A 211 4.48 -14.60 -13.09
CA LYS A 211 5.39 -13.92 -14.03
C LYS A 211 6.40 -13.07 -13.25
N ILE A 212 7.31 -13.75 -12.57
CA ILE A 212 8.62 -13.24 -12.12
C ILE A 212 9.63 -14.20 -12.72
#